data_AF-A0A7J6RAT0-F1
#
_entry.id   AF-A0A7J6RAT0-F1
#
_cell.length_a   1.000
_cell.length_b   1.000
_cell.length_c   1.000
_cell.angle_alpha   90.00
_cell.angle_beta   90.00
_cell.angle_gamma   90.00
#
_symmetry.space_group_name_H-M   'P 1'
#
loop_
_entity.id
_entity.type
_entity.pdbx_description
1 polymer ?
#
loop_
_entity_poly.entity_id
_entity_poly.type
_entity_poly.pdbx_seq_one_letter_code
_entity_poly.pdbx_strand_id
1 'polypeptide(L)'
;MNHPASLVCIAVLLVTSCGGEVIRMKISTQQTKPWAPWRRIVAALKVDTQDLHAVLDTGSPYTQLIWKKWYESFPDNKCDEFFYKCYDCNPSPCELNAAKKITFVDKTSLTMFPFAGDFYFYGATAEDIDFGVVIDASHGAWAALGLGPQATSPRFPRFVDQLVDAELVGSPVFAVYLSSGNSPSGELIIGGDDPSKYDGPLGYIDITDKQHHTSKLEAFAIGNRWQEELEPVVFDTGSSFMSIPRRLRSQVLDLLSTAGTKKVEILEQGDVYGVDCKDVGYLPVMSFTVKGMPDKADVTIAIPPKAYIVTPVPDVCILCIDFDDRWILGLPAFVGHYYSFDWAGARIGSNMKDFRDFLQDFLSEASEACPELEPNVLTAAGLAHWAFAQGLDEVAARVIRPEVEFGCLRDNQVAPLQDKIKELKPQIEQLQEKRNDLRLTLDARNMSLKHYSER
;
A
#
# COMPACT_ATOMS: atom_id res chain seq x y z
N MET A 1 -26.37 32.86 -51.75
CA MET A 1 -25.51 31.81 -51.17
C MET A 1 -24.59 32.45 -50.16
N ASN A 2 -24.33 31.75 -49.06
CA ASN A 2 -23.43 32.06 -47.93
C ASN A 2 -24.10 32.64 -46.68
N HIS A 3 -24.44 31.72 -45.76
CA HIS A 3 -24.59 31.95 -44.33
C HIS A 3 -23.25 32.39 -43.71
N PRO A 4 -23.23 33.30 -42.72
CA PRO A 4 -22.09 33.41 -41.81
C PRO A 4 -22.31 32.43 -40.64
N ALA A 5 -21.41 31.47 -40.51
CA ALA A 5 -21.34 30.56 -39.37
C ALA A 5 -20.81 31.33 -38.14
N SER A 6 -21.54 31.24 -37.03
CA SER A 6 -21.10 31.71 -35.72
C SER A 6 -19.88 30.93 -35.25
N LEU A 7 -18.78 31.64 -34.96
CA LEU A 7 -17.64 31.11 -34.23
C LEU A 7 -18.09 30.81 -32.78
N VAL A 8 -18.26 29.54 -32.46
CA VAL A 8 -18.32 29.06 -31.08
C VAL A 8 -16.88 28.84 -30.64
N CYS A 9 -16.36 29.73 -29.78
CA CYS A 9 -15.12 29.49 -29.05
C CYS A 9 -15.34 28.34 -28.06
N ILE A 10 -15.03 27.11 -28.50
CA ILE A 10 -14.85 25.99 -27.60
C ILE A 10 -13.49 26.22 -26.92
N ALA A 11 -13.52 26.83 -25.74
CA ALA A 11 -12.38 26.79 -24.82
C ALA A 11 -12.23 25.34 -24.35
N VAL A 12 -11.39 24.58 -25.04
CA VAL A 12 -10.86 23.33 -24.51
C VAL A 12 -9.98 23.72 -23.34
N LEU A 13 -10.52 23.58 -22.12
CA LEU A 13 -9.70 23.49 -20.90
C LEU A 13 -8.84 22.24 -21.05
N LEU A 14 -7.68 22.40 -21.69
CA LEU A 14 -6.55 21.53 -21.45
C LEU A 14 -6.21 21.72 -19.98
N VAL A 15 -6.72 20.81 -19.14
CA VAL A 15 -6.12 20.52 -17.85
C VAL A 15 -4.73 19.97 -18.17
N THR A 16 -3.78 20.86 -18.43
CA THR A 16 -2.37 20.54 -18.28
C THR A 16 -2.23 20.13 -16.83
N SER A 17 -1.98 18.85 -16.57
CA SER A 17 -1.57 18.42 -15.25
C SER A 17 -0.42 19.32 -14.81
N CYS A 18 -0.58 20.02 -13.70
CA CYS A 18 0.54 20.64 -12.98
C CYS A 18 1.44 19.56 -12.35
N GLY A 19 1.64 18.43 -13.03
CA GLY A 19 2.57 17.40 -12.61
C GLY A 19 3.96 17.86 -13.03
N GLY A 20 4.84 18.10 -12.05
CA GLY A 20 6.26 18.20 -12.33
C GLY A 20 6.77 16.96 -13.07
N GLU A 21 7.98 17.04 -13.60
CA GLU A 21 8.65 15.89 -14.19
C GLU A 21 8.77 14.78 -13.13
N VAL A 22 8.30 13.57 -13.47
CA VAL A 22 8.38 12.38 -12.60
C VAL A 22 9.28 11.34 -13.23
N ILE A 23 10.11 10.71 -12.41
CA ILE A 23 10.91 9.54 -12.81
C ILE A 23 10.06 8.29 -12.60
N ARG A 24 10.04 7.41 -13.61
CA ARG A 24 9.28 6.14 -13.57
C ARG A 24 10.22 4.96 -13.68
N MET A 25 10.11 4.02 -12.75
CA MET A 25 10.90 2.80 -12.73
C MET A 25 9.96 1.59 -12.68
N LYS A 26 10.19 0.62 -13.55
CA LYS A 26 9.45 -0.64 -13.52
C LYS A 26 9.87 -1.46 -12.30
N ILE A 27 8.89 -1.97 -11.58
CA ILE A 27 9.11 -2.84 -10.42
C ILE A 27 8.35 -4.15 -10.58
N SER A 28 8.85 -5.21 -9.96
CA SER A 28 8.18 -6.52 -9.96
C SER A 28 8.51 -7.30 -8.70
N THR A 29 7.63 -8.23 -8.33
CA THR A 29 7.96 -9.20 -7.27
C THR A 29 8.85 -10.29 -7.82
N GLN A 30 10.01 -10.49 -7.20
CA GLN A 30 10.98 -11.51 -7.61
C GLN A 30 11.41 -12.35 -6.42
N GLN A 31 11.69 -13.64 -6.65
CA GLN A 31 12.49 -14.43 -5.72
C GLN A 31 13.95 -14.07 -5.90
N THR A 32 14.59 -13.60 -4.83
CA THR A 32 16.02 -13.20 -4.90
C THR A 32 16.97 -14.39 -4.75
N LYS A 33 16.44 -15.57 -4.40
CA LYS A 33 17.15 -16.86 -4.37
C LYS A 33 16.22 -17.96 -4.92
N PRO A 34 16.73 -18.94 -5.69
CA PRO A 34 15.91 -19.97 -6.37
C PRO A 34 15.05 -20.87 -5.46
N TRP A 35 15.26 -20.83 -4.14
CA TRP A 35 14.58 -21.69 -3.15
C TRP A 35 13.99 -20.89 -1.98
N ALA A 36 14.09 -19.56 -2.03
CA ALA A 36 13.56 -18.70 -0.99
C ALA A 36 12.02 -18.71 -1.05
N PRO A 37 11.33 -18.99 0.07
CA PRO A 37 9.89 -18.75 0.16
C PRO A 37 9.55 -17.26 0.10
N TRP A 38 10.52 -16.36 0.30
CA TRP A 38 10.29 -14.92 0.26
C TRP A 38 10.43 -14.31 -1.14
N ARG A 39 9.50 -13.42 -1.48
CA ARG A 39 9.56 -12.52 -2.64
C ARG A 39 9.79 -11.09 -2.19
N ARG A 40 10.48 -10.29 -2.98
CA ARG A 40 10.70 -8.86 -2.71
C ARG A 40 10.24 -8.02 -3.89
N ILE A 41 9.86 -6.77 -3.62
CA ILE A 41 9.63 -5.77 -4.66
C ILE A 41 11.00 -5.30 -5.13
N VAL A 42 11.30 -5.47 -6.42
CA VAL A 42 12.63 -5.19 -6.99
C VAL A 42 12.51 -4.24 -8.17
N ALA A 43 13.45 -3.29 -8.26
CA ALA A 43 13.71 -2.48 -9.44
C ALA A 43 14.99 -2.94 -10.16
N ALA A 44 14.99 -2.82 -11.49
CA ALA A 44 16.22 -2.81 -12.26
C ALA A 44 16.84 -1.41 -12.17
N LEU A 45 18.15 -1.36 -11.94
CA LEU A 45 18.94 -0.13 -11.84
C LEU A 45 20.00 -0.14 -12.94
N LYS A 46 20.32 1.05 -13.44
CA LYS A 46 21.52 1.28 -14.24
C LYS A 46 22.35 2.34 -13.55
N VAL A 47 23.50 1.92 -13.03
CA VAL A 47 24.43 2.77 -12.28
C VAL A 47 25.76 2.76 -13.01
N ASP A 48 26.25 3.95 -13.39
CA ASP A 48 27.33 4.14 -14.34
C ASP A 48 27.07 3.34 -15.64
N THR A 49 27.88 2.32 -15.90
CA THR A 49 27.75 1.42 -17.05
C THR A 49 27.21 0.03 -16.67
N GLN A 50 26.67 -0.13 -15.46
CA GLN A 50 26.38 -1.43 -14.86
C GLN A 50 24.88 -1.64 -14.64
N ASP A 51 24.36 -2.75 -15.15
CA ASP A 51 22.99 -3.19 -14.93
C ASP A 51 22.90 -4.01 -13.63
N LEU A 52 22.06 -3.55 -12.70
CA LEU A 52 21.94 -4.08 -11.35
C LEU A 52 20.47 -4.30 -10.98
N HIS A 53 20.23 -5.00 -9.88
CA HIS A 53 18.91 -5.11 -9.27
C HIS A 53 18.97 -4.75 -7.80
N ALA A 54 17.92 -4.08 -7.31
CA ALA A 54 17.82 -3.70 -5.91
C ALA A 54 16.40 -3.85 -5.38
N VAL A 55 16.28 -4.25 -4.12
CA VAL A 55 15.01 -4.26 -3.39
C VAL A 55 14.54 -2.83 -3.20
N LEU A 56 13.26 -2.55 -3.45
CA LEU A 56 12.64 -1.31 -3.03
C LEU A 56 12.41 -1.35 -1.52
N ASP A 57 12.95 -0.40 -0.78
CA ASP A 57 12.92 -0.44 0.68
C ASP A 57 12.43 0.88 1.29
N THR A 58 11.15 0.93 1.67
CA THR A 58 10.58 2.05 2.46
C THR A 58 10.87 1.91 3.96
N GLY A 59 11.39 0.78 4.42
CA GLY A 59 11.79 0.52 5.81
C GLY A 59 13.18 1.04 6.17
N SER A 60 14.01 1.40 5.19
CA SER A 60 15.34 1.97 5.43
C SER A 60 15.72 3.11 4.48
N PRO A 61 16.55 4.08 4.93
CA PRO A 61 16.99 5.20 4.09
C PRO A 61 18.17 4.86 3.19
N TYR A 62 18.70 3.64 3.25
CA TYR A 62 19.97 3.30 2.63
C TYR A 62 19.75 2.79 1.22
N THR A 63 20.38 3.45 0.25
CA THR A 63 20.66 2.83 -1.05
C THR A 63 21.99 2.10 -0.93
N GLN A 64 21.99 0.80 -1.16
CA GLN A 64 23.20 -0.01 -1.07
C GLN A 64 23.37 -0.95 -2.26
N LEU A 65 24.60 -0.99 -2.79
CA LEU A 65 25.03 -1.87 -3.86
C LEU A 65 26.15 -2.79 -3.36
N ILE A 66 26.31 -3.95 -3.99
CA ILE A 66 27.19 -5.01 -3.47
C ILE A 66 28.53 -4.94 -4.18
N TRP A 67 29.63 -4.79 -3.43
CA TRP A 67 30.95 -4.67 -4.06
C TRP A 67 31.37 -5.97 -4.71
N LYS A 68 31.64 -5.93 -6.02
CA LYS A 68 32.07 -7.09 -6.81
C LYS A 68 33.31 -7.76 -6.21
N LYS A 69 34.36 -6.97 -5.93
CA LYS A 69 35.64 -7.50 -5.43
C LYS A 69 35.51 -8.22 -4.08
N TRP A 70 34.65 -7.73 -3.19
CA TRP A 70 34.39 -8.40 -1.93
C TRP A 70 33.53 -9.65 -2.14
N TYR A 71 32.43 -9.54 -2.88
CA TYR A 71 31.52 -10.67 -3.06
C TYR A 71 32.23 -11.86 -3.73
N GLU A 72 33.02 -11.62 -4.78
CA GLU A 72 33.77 -12.66 -5.50
C GLU A 72 35.08 -13.09 -4.81
N SER A 73 35.42 -12.49 -3.66
CA SER A 73 36.56 -12.97 -2.85
C SER A 73 36.29 -14.32 -2.19
N PHE A 74 35.02 -14.71 -2.09
CA PHE A 74 34.60 -16.03 -1.61
C PHE A 74 34.52 -17.02 -2.79
N PRO A 75 35.09 -18.23 -2.68
CA PRO A 75 35.21 -19.16 -3.81
C PRO A 75 33.90 -19.47 -4.56
N ASP A 76 32.81 -19.63 -3.83
CA ASP A 76 31.50 -20.05 -4.34
C ASP A 76 30.62 -18.88 -4.81
N ASN A 77 31.07 -17.64 -4.62
CA ASN A 77 30.30 -16.47 -4.97
C ASN A 77 30.67 -16.00 -6.38
N LYS A 78 29.65 -15.85 -7.23
CA LYS A 78 29.76 -15.30 -8.59
C LYS A 78 28.74 -14.19 -8.76
N CYS A 79 29.17 -13.00 -9.16
CA CYS A 79 28.24 -11.88 -9.35
C CYS A 79 27.27 -12.11 -10.51
N ASP A 80 27.68 -12.86 -11.53
CA ASP A 80 26.81 -13.18 -12.67
C ASP A 80 25.66 -14.12 -12.31
N GLU A 81 25.84 -14.99 -11.31
CA GLU A 81 24.81 -15.91 -10.81
C GLU A 81 23.97 -15.29 -9.69
N PHE A 82 24.44 -14.17 -9.14
CA PHE A 82 23.77 -13.50 -8.05
C PHE A 82 22.67 -12.56 -8.56
N PHE A 83 21.47 -12.67 -7.96
CA PHE A 83 20.29 -11.92 -8.42
C PHE A 83 20.52 -10.41 -8.49
N TYR A 84 21.15 -9.82 -7.46
CA TYR A 84 21.38 -8.38 -7.42
C TYR A 84 22.45 -7.89 -8.41
N LYS A 85 23.21 -8.82 -8.99
CA LYS A 85 24.53 -8.56 -9.57
C LYS A 85 25.45 -7.92 -8.53
N CYS A 86 26.58 -7.40 -8.98
CA CYS A 86 27.49 -6.65 -8.12
C CYS A 86 27.97 -5.40 -8.84
N TYR A 87 28.23 -4.37 -8.06
CA TYR A 87 28.79 -3.12 -8.49
C TYR A 87 30.32 -3.17 -8.43
N ASP A 88 30.94 -3.01 -9.59
CA ASP A 88 32.38 -2.93 -9.77
C ASP A 88 32.82 -1.47 -9.64
N CYS A 89 33.68 -1.20 -8.66
CA CYS A 89 34.22 0.13 -8.40
C CYS A 89 35.61 0.01 -7.75
N ASN A 90 36.40 1.09 -7.87
CA ASN A 90 37.74 1.20 -7.32
C ASN A 90 37.79 2.32 -6.27
N PRO A 91 37.36 2.06 -5.03
CA PRO A 91 37.39 3.06 -3.98
C PRO A 91 38.84 3.40 -3.57
N SER A 92 39.04 4.66 -3.20
CA SER A 92 40.25 5.13 -2.52
C SER A 92 40.37 4.49 -1.13
N PRO A 93 41.59 4.48 -0.55
CA PRO A 93 41.77 4.07 0.84
C PRO A 93 40.93 4.90 1.83
N CYS A 94 40.65 6.18 1.53
CA CYS A 94 39.86 7.03 2.41
C CYS A 94 38.39 6.59 2.44
N GLU A 95 37.80 6.27 1.29
CA GLU A 95 36.43 5.76 1.19
C GLU A 95 36.31 4.42 1.92
N LEU A 96 37.22 3.46 1.65
CA LEU A 96 37.22 2.17 2.34
C LEU A 96 37.33 2.31 3.87
N ASN A 97 38.17 3.22 4.35
CA ASN A 97 38.33 3.48 5.79
C ASN A 97 37.11 4.17 6.41
N ALA A 98 36.23 4.78 5.61
CA ALA A 98 34.98 5.38 6.06
C ALA A 98 33.83 4.36 6.18
N ALA A 99 34.09 3.07 5.95
CA ALA A 99 33.09 2.02 6.06
C ALA A 99 32.44 1.96 7.45
N LYS A 100 31.13 1.75 7.47
CA LYS A 100 30.33 1.68 8.70
C LYS A 100 29.43 0.45 8.68
N LYS A 101 29.30 -0.16 9.85
CA LYS A 101 28.36 -1.26 10.08
C LYS A 101 26.98 -0.69 10.39
N ILE A 102 26.01 -1.08 9.59
CA ILE A 102 24.58 -0.77 9.74
C ILE A 102 23.87 -2.05 10.19
N THR A 103 23.07 -1.95 11.25
CA THR A 103 22.24 -3.05 11.76
C THR A 103 20.77 -2.72 11.54
N PHE A 104 20.05 -3.65 10.90
CA PHE A 104 18.64 -3.55 10.59
C PHE A 104 17.78 -4.15 11.72
N VAL A 105 16.47 -3.92 11.63
CA VAL A 105 15.50 -4.36 12.64
C VAL A 105 15.48 -5.87 12.83
N ASP A 106 15.62 -6.63 11.74
CA ASP A 106 15.70 -8.10 11.73
C ASP A 106 17.04 -8.64 12.30
N LYS A 107 17.87 -7.77 12.88
CA LYS A 107 19.21 -8.04 13.44
C LYS A 107 20.25 -8.41 12.39
N THR A 108 19.90 -8.40 11.11
CA THR A 108 20.90 -8.46 10.06
C THR A 108 21.72 -7.18 10.05
N SER A 109 22.91 -7.26 9.50
CA SER A 109 23.81 -6.12 9.37
C SER A 109 24.64 -6.22 8.10
N LEU A 110 24.94 -5.05 7.55
CA LEU A 110 25.83 -4.82 6.43
C LEU A 110 26.93 -3.86 6.87
N THR A 111 28.16 -4.08 6.44
CA THR A 111 29.21 -3.04 6.51
C THR A 111 29.35 -2.46 5.11
N MET A 112 29.27 -1.13 5.00
CA MET A 112 29.32 -0.44 3.71
C MET A 112 30.16 0.82 3.79
N PHE A 113 30.92 1.13 2.74
CA PHE A 113 31.59 2.42 2.57
C PHE A 113 30.76 3.37 1.69
N PRO A 114 30.84 4.69 1.91
CA PRO A 114 30.18 5.66 1.05
C PRO A 114 30.88 5.73 -0.32
N PHE A 115 30.09 5.83 -1.38
CA PHE A 115 30.55 6.01 -2.75
C PHE A 115 29.51 6.84 -3.53
N ALA A 116 29.89 7.34 -4.70
CA ALA A 116 28.98 8.08 -5.58
C ALA A 116 29.09 7.57 -7.03
N GLY A 117 28.03 7.74 -7.80
CA GLY A 117 27.98 7.36 -9.21
C GLY A 117 26.69 7.80 -9.88
N ASP A 118 26.62 7.59 -11.20
CA ASP A 118 25.55 8.14 -12.01
C ASP A 118 24.39 7.15 -12.16
N PHE A 119 23.16 7.57 -11.85
CA PHE A 119 21.96 6.74 -12.05
C PHE A 119 21.26 7.14 -13.35
N TYR A 120 20.98 6.16 -14.20
CA TYR A 120 20.36 6.38 -15.51
C TYR A 120 18.90 5.94 -15.50
N PHE A 121 18.02 6.85 -15.89
CA PHE A 121 16.59 6.62 -16.06
C PHE A 121 16.19 6.79 -17.53
N TYR A 122 14.94 6.47 -17.85
CA TYR A 122 14.42 6.73 -19.20
C TYR A 122 14.25 8.24 -19.42
N GLY A 123 15.24 8.87 -20.06
CA GLY A 123 15.20 10.30 -20.42
C GLY A 123 15.87 11.25 -19.41
N ALA A 124 16.43 10.73 -18.32
CA ALA A 124 17.11 11.53 -17.29
C ALA A 124 18.35 10.80 -16.75
N THR A 125 19.35 11.56 -16.31
CA THR A 125 20.55 11.07 -15.61
C THR A 125 20.69 11.85 -14.31
N ALA A 126 20.87 11.13 -13.21
CA ALA A 126 21.23 11.70 -11.92
C ALA A 126 22.72 11.47 -11.69
N GLU A 127 23.49 12.53 -11.79
CA GLU A 127 24.94 12.50 -11.64
C GLU A 127 25.34 12.56 -10.15
N ASP A 128 26.47 11.96 -9.79
CA ASP A 128 27.08 12.03 -8.46
C ASP A 128 26.13 11.65 -7.30
N ILE A 129 25.30 10.62 -7.47
CA ILE A 129 24.38 10.13 -6.43
C ILE A 129 25.14 9.28 -5.41
N ASP A 130 25.08 9.67 -4.14
CA ASP A 130 25.64 8.98 -3.00
C ASP A 130 24.88 7.68 -2.68
N PHE A 131 25.62 6.60 -2.47
CA PHE A 131 25.12 5.32 -1.97
C PHE A 131 26.17 4.57 -1.14
N GLY A 132 25.74 3.53 -0.44
CA GLY A 132 26.62 2.60 0.26
C GLY A 132 27.09 1.46 -0.63
N VAL A 133 28.36 1.08 -0.53
CA VAL A 133 28.90 -0.11 -1.19
C VAL A 133 29.27 -1.16 -0.15
N VAL A 134 28.59 -2.31 -0.20
CA VAL A 134 28.67 -3.38 0.80
C VAL A 134 29.98 -4.16 0.69
N ILE A 135 30.65 -4.33 1.83
CA ILE A 135 31.93 -5.05 2.00
C ILE A 135 31.91 -6.10 3.11
N ASP A 136 30.80 -6.26 3.81
CA ASP A 136 30.56 -7.33 4.78
C ASP A 136 29.06 -7.50 5.02
N ALA A 137 28.62 -8.72 5.35
CA ALA A 137 27.23 -9.01 5.65
C ALA A 137 27.07 -10.18 6.64
N SER A 138 26.23 -9.99 7.67
CA SER A 138 25.99 -11.03 8.68
C SER A 138 25.20 -12.25 8.21
N HIS A 139 24.22 -12.08 7.31
CA HIS A 139 23.29 -13.13 6.86
C HIS A 139 23.09 -13.08 5.34
N GLY A 140 24.20 -12.85 4.62
CA GLY A 140 24.24 -12.73 3.16
C GLY A 140 24.06 -11.30 2.66
N ALA A 141 24.72 -10.98 1.56
CA ALA A 141 24.63 -9.67 0.92
C ALA A 141 23.25 -9.45 0.28
N TRP A 142 22.80 -8.20 0.24
CA TRP A 142 21.63 -7.78 -0.51
C TRP A 142 21.76 -6.31 -0.92
N ALA A 143 21.14 -5.95 -2.04
CA ALA A 143 21.11 -4.60 -2.58
C ALA A 143 19.72 -3.98 -2.39
N ALA A 144 19.68 -2.67 -2.15
CA ALA A 144 18.45 -1.95 -1.90
C ALA A 144 18.50 -0.54 -2.49
N LEU A 145 17.32 -0.05 -2.85
CA LEU A 145 17.04 1.35 -3.11
C LEU A 145 16.31 1.90 -1.88
N GLY A 146 17.00 2.73 -1.10
CA GLY A 146 16.48 3.27 0.15
C GLY A 146 15.50 4.39 -0.12
N LEU A 147 14.23 4.13 0.15
CA LEU A 147 13.12 5.07 0.04
C LEU A 147 12.55 5.46 1.40
N GLY A 148 13.02 4.77 2.44
CA GLY A 148 12.63 5.03 3.81
C GLY A 148 13.16 6.36 4.34
N PRO A 149 12.58 6.82 5.43
CA PRO A 149 12.95 8.10 6.02
C PRO A 149 14.23 8.02 6.86
N GLN A 150 14.93 9.14 6.98
CA GLN A 150 16.27 9.21 7.56
C GLN A 150 16.21 9.44 9.08
N ALA A 151 16.01 8.37 9.85
CA ALA A 151 15.97 8.44 11.32
C ALA A 151 17.32 8.12 12.00
N THR A 152 18.30 7.61 11.26
CA THR A 152 19.51 6.98 11.84
C THR A 152 20.80 7.72 11.53
N SER A 153 21.77 7.59 12.44
CA SER A 153 23.18 7.98 12.26
C SER A 153 23.99 6.74 11.88
N PRO A 154 24.89 6.80 10.87
CA PRO A 154 25.21 7.96 10.04
C PRO A 154 24.07 8.33 9.08
N ARG A 155 23.94 9.62 8.79
CA ARG A 155 23.06 10.08 7.71
C ARG A 155 23.68 9.70 6.36
N PHE A 156 23.01 8.82 5.63
CA PHE A 156 23.20 8.62 4.19
C PHE A 156 22.12 9.41 3.45
N PRO A 157 22.43 10.31 2.51
CA PRO A 157 21.42 11.06 1.77
C PRO A 157 20.38 10.13 1.15
N ARG A 158 19.09 10.41 1.35
CA ARG A 158 18.03 9.57 0.80
C ARG A 158 18.01 9.71 -0.70
N PHE A 159 17.80 8.60 -1.41
CA PHE A 159 17.81 8.60 -2.87
C PHE A 159 16.88 9.65 -3.48
N VAL A 160 15.65 9.74 -2.97
CA VAL A 160 14.64 10.69 -3.47
C VAL A 160 15.05 12.14 -3.22
N ASP A 161 15.68 12.45 -2.09
CA ASP A 161 16.14 13.82 -1.80
C ASP A 161 17.26 14.23 -2.75
N GLN A 162 18.19 13.31 -3.06
CA GLN A 162 19.27 13.58 -4.01
C GLN A 162 18.75 13.88 -5.42
N LEU A 163 17.64 13.23 -5.84
CA LEU A 163 16.99 13.53 -7.11
C LEU A 163 16.29 14.90 -7.12
N VAL A 164 15.79 15.36 -5.97
CA VAL A 164 15.26 16.72 -5.81
C VAL A 164 16.40 17.73 -5.85
N ASP A 165 17.50 17.46 -5.15
CA ASP A 165 18.69 18.34 -5.10
C ASP A 165 19.36 18.46 -6.49
N ALA A 166 19.29 17.41 -7.31
CA ALA A 166 19.72 17.40 -8.70
C ALA A 166 18.71 18.04 -9.68
N GLU A 167 17.60 18.61 -9.17
CA GLU A 167 16.53 19.24 -9.96
C GLU A 167 15.85 18.31 -10.99
N LEU A 168 15.97 16.99 -10.83
CA LEU A 168 15.35 16.01 -11.74
C LEU A 168 13.88 15.77 -11.44
N VAL A 169 13.46 16.03 -10.20
CA VAL A 169 12.07 15.94 -9.76
C VAL A 169 11.75 17.12 -8.84
N GLY A 170 10.51 17.61 -8.92
CA GLY A 170 10.09 18.82 -8.20
C GLY A 170 9.67 18.61 -6.74
N SER A 171 9.60 17.37 -6.26
CA SER A 171 9.05 17.04 -4.94
C SER A 171 9.67 15.76 -4.38
N PRO A 172 9.93 15.68 -3.05
CA PRO A 172 10.45 14.47 -2.41
C PRO A 172 9.35 13.43 -2.13
N VAL A 173 8.31 13.40 -2.96
CA VAL A 173 7.20 12.46 -2.91
C VAL A 173 7.47 11.35 -3.92
N PHE A 174 7.18 10.12 -3.53
CA PHE A 174 7.19 8.99 -4.45
C PHE A 174 5.97 8.11 -4.23
N ALA A 175 5.62 7.32 -5.24
CA ALA A 175 4.52 6.38 -5.17
C ALA A 175 4.93 4.99 -5.64
N VAL A 176 4.36 3.98 -5.00
CA VAL A 176 4.53 2.57 -5.31
C VAL A 176 3.18 2.03 -5.74
N TYR A 177 3.10 1.59 -6.99
CA TYR A 177 1.96 0.85 -7.52
C TYR A 177 2.38 -0.59 -7.80
N LEU A 178 1.61 -1.56 -7.31
CA LEU A 178 1.84 -2.97 -7.60
C LEU A 178 0.52 -3.64 -7.98
N SER A 179 0.49 -4.27 -9.15
CA SER A 179 -0.71 -4.97 -9.64
C SER A 179 -1.11 -6.13 -8.73
N SER A 180 -2.36 -6.55 -8.80
CA SER A 180 -2.78 -7.82 -8.23
C SER A 180 -2.30 -9.02 -9.10
N GLY A 181 -2.48 -10.24 -8.60
CA GLY A 181 -2.21 -11.48 -9.35
C GLY A 181 -0.99 -12.28 -8.88
N ASN A 182 -0.65 -13.33 -9.62
CA ASN A 182 0.39 -14.31 -9.22
C ASN A 182 1.83 -13.83 -9.44
N SER A 183 2.01 -12.84 -10.32
CA SER A 183 3.29 -12.18 -10.60
C SER A 183 3.10 -10.66 -10.55
N PRO A 184 2.87 -10.09 -9.36
CA PRO A 184 2.67 -8.65 -9.20
C PRO A 184 3.81 -7.84 -9.82
N SER A 185 3.45 -6.85 -10.60
CA SER A 185 4.38 -5.90 -11.21
C SER A 185 3.76 -4.52 -11.27
N GLY A 186 4.57 -3.49 -11.43
CA GLY A 186 4.06 -2.13 -11.45
C GLY A 186 5.17 -1.11 -11.59
N GLU A 187 4.99 0.02 -10.92
CA GLU A 187 5.87 1.18 -11.08
C GLU A 187 6.20 1.83 -9.73
N LEU A 188 7.45 2.26 -9.60
CA LEU A 188 7.87 3.31 -8.70
C LEU A 188 7.85 4.63 -9.47
N ILE A 189 7.16 5.62 -8.92
CA ILE A 189 7.03 6.97 -9.46
C ILE A 189 7.70 7.91 -8.47
N ILE A 190 8.69 8.68 -8.88
CA ILE A 190 9.43 9.60 -8.01
C ILE A 190 9.20 11.02 -8.50
N GLY A 191 8.95 11.96 -7.60
CA GLY A 191 8.62 13.35 -7.91
C GLY A 191 7.15 13.71 -7.71
N GLY A 192 6.30 12.76 -7.34
CA GLY A 192 4.86 12.95 -7.20
C GLY A 192 4.08 11.65 -7.13
N ASP A 193 2.78 11.75 -7.43
CA ASP A 193 1.85 10.64 -7.58
C ASP A 193 1.35 10.53 -9.03
N ASP A 194 0.48 9.54 -9.30
CA ASP A 194 -0.10 9.29 -10.61
C ASP A 194 -1.57 8.88 -10.47
N PRO A 195 -2.49 9.85 -10.59
CA PRO A 195 -3.92 9.60 -10.54
C PRO A 195 -4.45 8.65 -11.62
N SER A 196 -3.66 8.33 -12.66
CA SER A 196 -4.06 7.34 -13.65
C SER A 196 -3.93 5.89 -13.17
N LYS A 197 -3.39 5.66 -11.96
CA LYS A 197 -3.12 4.34 -11.38
C LYS A 197 -4.12 3.91 -10.31
N TYR A 198 -5.03 4.79 -9.93
CA TYR A 198 -6.02 4.53 -8.90
C TYR A 198 -7.34 5.23 -9.25
N ASP A 199 -8.44 4.65 -8.81
CA ASP A 199 -9.77 5.25 -8.95
C ASP A 199 -10.13 6.01 -7.67
N GLY A 200 -10.79 7.16 -7.84
CA GLY A 200 -11.20 8.01 -6.72
C GLY A 200 -10.06 8.77 -6.03
N PRO A 201 -10.35 9.52 -4.95
CA PRO A 201 -9.33 10.20 -4.18
C PRO A 201 -8.57 9.23 -3.26
N LEU A 202 -7.29 9.52 -3.00
CA LEU A 202 -6.52 8.81 -1.98
C LEU A 202 -7.09 9.07 -0.58
N GLY A 203 -7.16 8.01 0.23
CA GLY A 203 -7.23 8.13 1.68
C GLY A 203 -5.84 8.48 2.21
N TYR A 204 -5.74 9.34 3.23
CA TYR A 204 -4.45 9.75 3.78
C TYR A 204 -4.27 9.25 5.21
N ILE A 205 -3.28 8.40 5.38
CA ILE A 205 -2.80 7.84 6.65
C ILE A 205 -1.86 8.83 7.31
N ASP A 206 -2.01 9.01 8.62
CA ASP A 206 -1.16 9.87 9.45
C ASP A 206 0.10 9.13 9.90
N ILE A 207 1.28 9.72 9.66
CA ILE A 207 2.53 9.27 10.26
C ILE A 207 2.61 9.88 11.66
N THR A 208 1.99 9.19 12.61
CA THR A 208 1.81 9.63 14.00
C THR A 208 3.11 9.80 14.78
N ASP A 209 4.16 9.05 14.43
CA ASP A 209 5.49 9.22 15.00
C ASP A 209 6.49 9.53 13.88
N LYS A 210 6.90 10.80 13.78
CA LYS A 210 7.84 11.25 12.75
C LYS A 210 9.30 10.85 13.04
N GLN A 211 9.63 10.40 14.24
CA GLN A 211 11.00 9.97 14.57
C GLN A 211 11.21 8.52 14.14
N HIS A 212 10.22 7.67 14.39
CA HIS A 212 10.26 6.26 14.01
C HIS A 212 9.55 5.98 12.68
N HIS A 213 8.89 7.00 12.12
CA HIS A 213 8.12 6.96 10.88
C HIS A 213 7.06 5.86 10.85
N THR A 214 6.39 5.72 11.98
CA THR A 214 5.30 4.77 12.17
C THR A 214 3.96 5.50 12.10
N SER A 215 3.00 4.84 11.48
CA SER A 215 1.58 5.18 11.62
C SER A 215 1.01 4.45 12.83
N LYS A 216 -0.22 4.77 13.22
CA LYS A 216 -0.92 4.07 14.29
C LYS A 216 -1.94 3.11 13.70
N LEU A 217 -1.81 1.82 14.03
CA LEU A 217 -2.90 0.88 13.82
C LEU A 217 -4.03 1.25 14.80
N GLU A 218 -5.28 1.21 14.32
CA GLU A 218 -6.46 1.37 15.18
C GLU A 218 -7.13 0.01 15.40
N ALA A 219 -7.12 -0.84 14.38
CA ALA A 219 -7.66 -2.19 14.48
C ALA A 219 -7.13 -3.12 13.37
N PHE A 220 -7.31 -4.41 13.58
CA PHE A 220 -7.23 -5.40 12.52
C PHE A 220 -8.45 -6.32 12.53
N ALA A 221 -8.75 -6.93 11.39
CA ALA A 221 -9.77 -7.95 11.24
C ALA A 221 -9.28 -9.13 10.40
N ILE A 222 -9.69 -10.33 10.78
CA ILE A 222 -9.49 -11.55 9.99
C ILE A 222 -10.86 -12.15 9.73
N GLY A 223 -11.30 -12.10 8.48
CA GLY A 223 -12.69 -12.36 8.10
C GLY A 223 -13.60 -11.34 8.77
N ASN A 224 -14.62 -11.82 9.50
CA ASN A 224 -15.55 -10.98 10.24
C ASN A 224 -15.17 -10.75 11.72
N ARG A 225 -13.96 -11.16 12.13
CA ARG A 225 -13.48 -11.03 13.50
C ARG A 225 -12.60 -9.80 13.61
N TRP A 226 -13.16 -8.76 14.22
CA TRP A 226 -12.50 -7.48 14.45
C TRP A 226 -11.87 -7.42 15.83
N GLN A 227 -10.73 -6.74 15.93
CA GLN A 227 -10.05 -6.46 17.19
C GLN A 227 -9.40 -5.07 17.15
N GLU A 228 -9.62 -4.30 18.22
CA GLU A 228 -8.90 -3.06 18.49
C GLU A 228 -7.42 -3.34 18.74
N GLU A 229 -6.55 -2.56 18.12
CA GLU A 229 -5.11 -2.75 18.19
C GLU A 229 -4.42 -1.41 18.00
N LEU A 230 -4.05 -0.76 19.12
CA LEU A 230 -3.56 0.62 19.15
C LEU A 230 -2.03 0.72 19.17
N GLU A 231 -1.37 -0.03 18.28
CA GLU A 231 0.10 -0.13 18.23
C GLU A 231 0.69 0.57 17.00
N PRO A 232 1.98 0.95 17.02
CA PRO A 232 2.67 1.46 15.84
C PRO A 232 2.76 0.43 14.72
N VAL A 233 2.63 0.89 13.46
CA VAL A 233 2.75 0.07 12.26
C VAL A 233 3.64 0.75 11.21
N VAL A 234 4.49 -0.05 10.55
CA VAL A 234 5.39 0.37 9.47
C VAL A 234 4.88 -0.17 8.13
N PHE A 235 4.93 0.64 7.09
CA PHE A 235 4.74 0.24 5.70
C PHE A 235 6.10 -0.02 5.06
N ASP A 236 6.45 -1.28 4.82
CA ASP A 236 7.81 -1.68 4.46
C ASP A 236 7.86 -2.52 3.19
N THR A 237 8.15 -1.91 2.05
CA THR A 237 8.35 -2.61 0.78
C THR A 237 9.56 -3.54 0.78
N GLY A 238 10.51 -3.32 1.70
CA GLY A 238 11.71 -4.13 1.91
C GLY A 238 11.41 -5.46 2.61
N SER A 239 10.27 -5.54 3.31
CA SER A 239 9.81 -6.76 3.96
C SER A 239 9.01 -7.65 3.00
N SER A 240 9.43 -8.91 2.91
CA SER A 240 8.73 -9.93 2.13
C SER A 240 7.43 -10.40 2.79
N PHE A 241 7.33 -10.29 4.12
CA PHE A 241 6.26 -10.84 4.95
C PHE A 241 5.57 -9.70 5.71
N MET A 242 4.33 -9.92 6.12
CA MET A 242 3.76 -9.10 7.18
C MET A 242 4.26 -9.59 8.52
N SER A 243 4.70 -8.67 9.38
CA SER A 243 5.06 -8.99 10.76
C SER A 243 3.92 -8.66 11.69
N ILE A 244 3.56 -9.61 12.53
CA ILE A 244 2.46 -9.51 13.50
C ILE A 244 3.04 -9.71 14.91
N PRO A 245 2.61 -8.93 15.92
CA PRO A 245 3.05 -9.14 17.30
C PRO A 245 2.87 -10.59 17.75
N ARG A 246 3.93 -11.19 18.28
CA ARG A 246 3.99 -12.59 18.69
C ARG A 246 2.92 -12.96 19.71
N ARG A 247 2.46 -11.99 20.52
CA ARG A 247 1.33 -12.18 21.45
C ARG A 247 0.03 -12.58 20.77
N LEU A 248 -0.14 -12.24 19.48
CA LEU A 248 -1.33 -12.54 18.68
C LEU A 248 -1.20 -13.84 17.89
N ARG A 249 -0.05 -14.54 17.94
CA ARG A 249 0.22 -15.72 17.10
C ARG A 249 -0.90 -16.75 17.13
N SER A 250 -1.22 -17.29 18.31
CA SER A 250 -2.23 -18.34 18.43
C SER A 250 -3.61 -17.87 17.95
N GLN A 251 -3.95 -16.62 18.21
CA GLN A 251 -5.22 -16.03 17.79
C GLN A 251 -5.29 -15.86 16.27
N VAL A 252 -4.26 -15.30 15.64
CA VAL A 252 -4.22 -15.09 14.19
C VAL A 252 -4.27 -16.42 13.45
N LEU A 253 -3.51 -17.41 13.90
CA LEU A 253 -3.53 -18.75 13.27
C LEU A 253 -4.90 -19.43 13.43
N ASP A 254 -5.54 -19.32 14.59
CA ASP A 254 -6.90 -19.85 14.80
C ASP A 254 -7.93 -19.14 13.92
N LEU A 255 -7.84 -17.81 13.78
CA LEU A 255 -8.73 -17.03 12.92
C LEU A 255 -8.51 -17.34 11.45
N LEU A 256 -7.27 -17.48 10.98
CA LEU A 256 -6.97 -17.93 9.62
C LEU A 256 -7.55 -19.32 9.34
N SER A 257 -7.54 -20.21 10.35
CA SER A 257 -8.13 -21.54 10.25
C SER A 257 -9.66 -21.54 10.20
N THR A 258 -10.32 -20.64 10.94
CA THR A 258 -11.76 -20.77 11.26
C THR A 258 -12.66 -19.66 10.73
N ALA A 259 -12.13 -18.49 10.40
CA ALA A 259 -12.92 -17.34 9.95
C ALA A 259 -13.18 -17.31 8.44
N GLY A 260 -12.61 -18.26 7.70
CA GLY A 260 -12.86 -18.47 6.27
C GLY A 260 -14.23 -19.07 5.95
N THR A 261 -14.49 -19.32 4.67
CA THR A 261 -15.75 -19.93 4.19
C THR A 261 -15.91 -21.39 4.61
N LYS A 262 -14.78 -22.07 4.86
CA LYS A 262 -14.71 -23.36 5.56
C LYS A 262 -13.47 -23.39 6.44
N LYS A 263 -13.40 -24.38 7.34
CA LYS A 263 -12.20 -24.61 8.14
C LYS A 263 -11.02 -25.00 7.23
N VAL A 264 -9.89 -24.30 7.39
CA VAL A 264 -8.61 -24.59 6.72
C VAL A 264 -7.60 -25.05 7.76
N GLU A 265 -6.86 -26.12 7.47
CA GLU A 265 -5.77 -26.58 8.34
C GLU A 265 -4.52 -25.71 8.13
N ILE A 266 -4.00 -25.13 9.21
CA ILE A 266 -2.73 -24.42 9.18
C ILE A 266 -1.61 -25.43 9.43
N LEU A 267 -0.71 -25.55 8.47
CA LEU A 267 0.50 -26.36 8.56
C LEU A 267 1.60 -25.51 9.20
N GLU A 268 2.29 -26.06 10.20
CA GLU A 268 3.39 -25.37 10.89
C GLU A 268 4.66 -26.21 10.80
N GLN A 269 5.76 -25.59 10.37
CA GLN A 269 7.10 -26.17 10.39
C GLN A 269 8.10 -25.15 10.92
N GLY A 270 8.35 -25.18 12.23
CA GLY A 270 9.17 -24.16 12.90
C GLY A 270 8.43 -22.82 12.93
N ASP A 271 9.06 -21.75 12.45
CA ASP A 271 8.44 -20.42 12.32
C ASP A 271 7.85 -20.16 10.92
N VAL A 272 7.67 -21.21 10.10
CA VAL A 272 7.03 -21.13 8.79
C VAL A 272 5.63 -21.74 8.88
N TYR A 273 4.64 -21.01 8.38
CA TYR A 273 3.23 -21.42 8.35
C TYR A 273 2.76 -21.57 6.92
N GLY A 274 1.88 -22.53 6.66
CA GLY A 274 1.34 -22.80 5.34
C GLY A 274 -0.04 -23.42 5.39
N VAL A 275 -0.56 -23.74 4.22
CA VAL A 275 -1.86 -24.40 4.02
C VAL A 275 -1.76 -25.36 2.84
N ASP A 276 -2.73 -26.26 2.70
CA ASP A 276 -2.93 -26.96 1.43
C ASP A 276 -3.28 -25.92 0.33
N CYS A 277 -2.56 -25.94 -0.80
CA CYS A 277 -2.79 -24.99 -1.88
C CYS A 277 -4.22 -25.00 -2.42
N LYS A 278 -4.93 -26.13 -2.33
CA LYS A 278 -6.35 -26.21 -2.74
C LYS A 278 -7.27 -25.42 -1.81
N ASP A 279 -6.81 -25.12 -0.60
CA ASP A 279 -7.59 -24.46 0.44
C ASP A 279 -7.34 -22.95 0.54
N VAL A 280 -6.40 -22.40 -0.25
CA VAL A 280 -6.08 -20.96 -0.28
C VAL A 280 -7.31 -20.09 -0.55
N GLY A 281 -8.20 -20.53 -1.45
CA GLY A 281 -9.41 -19.78 -1.79
C GLY A 281 -10.45 -19.69 -0.66
N TYR A 282 -10.30 -20.48 0.41
CA TYR A 282 -11.21 -20.48 1.55
C TYR A 282 -10.67 -19.70 2.74
N LEU A 283 -9.43 -19.21 2.68
CA LEU A 283 -8.86 -18.38 3.73
C LEU A 283 -9.57 -17.02 3.81
N PRO A 284 -9.63 -16.40 4.99
CA PRO A 284 -10.32 -15.12 5.18
C PRO A 284 -9.48 -13.92 4.73
N VAL A 285 -10.13 -12.87 4.22
CA VAL A 285 -9.47 -11.57 4.02
C VAL A 285 -8.92 -11.04 5.36
N MET A 286 -7.70 -10.49 5.34
CA MET A 286 -7.15 -9.72 6.47
C MET A 286 -7.31 -8.24 6.19
N SER A 287 -7.81 -7.48 7.15
CA SER A 287 -7.99 -6.03 7.03
C SER A 287 -7.28 -5.29 8.15
N PHE A 288 -6.61 -4.19 7.83
CA PHE A 288 -5.86 -3.36 8.77
C PHE A 288 -6.39 -1.94 8.69
N THR A 289 -6.99 -1.45 9.77
CA THR A 289 -7.49 -0.07 9.86
C THR A 289 -6.41 0.78 10.51
N VAL A 290 -5.86 1.71 9.75
CA VAL A 290 -4.75 2.58 10.15
C VAL A 290 -5.25 4.01 10.25
N LYS A 291 -4.77 4.72 11.27
CA LYS A 291 -5.18 6.07 11.60
C LYS A 291 -5.06 7.03 10.42
N GLY A 292 -6.16 7.70 10.11
CA GLY A 292 -6.20 8.77 9.11
C GLY A 292 -5.57 10.07 9.61
N MET A 293 -5.26 10.98 8.67
CA MET A 293 -4.90 12.37 9.00
C MET A 293 -5.94 13.01 9.92
N PRO A 294 -5.55 14.02 10.73
CA PRO A 294 -6.51 14.80 11.51
C PRO A 294 -7.70 15.25 10.64
N ASP A 295 -8.91 15.08 11.18
CA ASP A 295 -10.19 15.39 10.51
C ASP A 295 -10.48 14.57 9.23
N LYS A 296 -9.76 13.45 9.02
CA LYS A 296 -10.03 12.44 7.99
C LYS A 296 -10.43 11.11 8.62
N ALA A 297 -11.14 10.30 7.85
CA ALA A 297 -11.46 8.93 8.23
C ALA A 297 -10.20 8.07 8.23
N ASP A 298 -10.20 7.04 9.07
CA ASP A 298 -9.17 6.01 9.07
C ASP A 298 -9.20 5.22 7.75
N VAL A 299 -8.04 4.71 7.35
CA VAL A 299 -7.89 3.98 6.10
C VAL A 299 -7.82 2.49 6.40
N THR A 300 -8.69 1.71 5.77
CA THR A 300 -8.68 0.25 5.89
C THR A 300 -8.04 -0.39 4.66
N ILE A 301 -6.96 -1.15 4.90
CA ILE A 301 -6.24 -1.90 3.87
C ILE A 301 -6.70 -3.36 3.94
N ALA A 302 -7.38 -3.81 2.88
CA ALA A 302 -7.82 -5.19 2.76
C ALA A 302 -6.82 -6.01 1.93
N ILE A 303 -6.41 -7.15 2.48
CA ILE A 303 -5.41 -8.05 1.91
C ILE A 303 -6.09 -9.41 1.65
N PRO A 304 -6.35 -9.76 0.37
CA PRO A 304 -7.01 -11.00 0.03
C PRO A 304 -6.08 -12.21 0.20
N PRO A 305 -6.63 -13.44 0.31
CA PRO A 305 -5.86 -14.69 0.44
C PRO A 305 -4.66 -14.84 -0.47
N LYS A 306 -4.84 -14.52 -1.76
CA LYS A 306 -3.78 -14.64 -2.75
C LYS A 306 -2.60 -13.68 -2.53
N ALA A 307 -2.81 -12.56 -1.83
CA ALA A 307 -1.77 -11.56 -1.59
C ALA A 307 -0.84 -11.95 -0.43
N TYR A 308 -1.32 -12.73 0.54
CA TYR A 308 -0.51 -13.22 1.66
C TYR A 308 -0.11 -14.70 1.53
N ILE A 309 -0.16 -15.26 0.32
CA ILE A 309 0.31 -16.62 0.02
C ILE A 309 1.45 -16.55 -1.00
N VAL A 310 2.47 -17.37 -0.79
CA VAL A 310 3.54 -17.61 -1.76
C VAL A 310 3.67 -19.09 -2.09
N THR A 311 3.91 -19.37 -3.36
CA THR A 311 4.09 -20.72 -3.91
C THR A 311 5.50 -20.85 -4.47
N PRO A 312 6.51 -21.16 -3.63
CA PRO A 312 7.91 -21.23 -4.07
C PRO A 312 8.19 -22.41 -5.01
N VAL A 313 7.46 -23.52 -4.83
CA VAL A 313 7.46 -24.69 -5.70
C VAL A 313 6.01 -25.19 -5.84
N PRO A 314 5.69 -25.98 -6.88
CA PRO A 314 4.35 -26.54 -7.04
C PRO A 314 3.83 -27.21 -5.77
N ASP A 315 2.54 -27.01 -5.47
CA ASP A 315 1.81 -27.61 -4.35
C ASP A 315 2.28 -27.21 -2.93
N VAL A 316 3.21 -26.26 -2.80
CA VAL A 316 3.62 -25.69 -1.50
C VAL A 316 3.08 -24.28 -1.36
N CYS A 317 2.16 -24.04 -0.43
CA CYS A 317 1.59 -22.72 -0.17
C CYS A 317 1.95 -22.25 1.24
N ILE A 318 2.74 -21.18 1.32
CA ILE A 318 3.26 -20.61 2.56
C ILE A 318 2.55 -19.28 2.82
N LEU A 319 2.17 -19.05 4.07
CA LEU A 319 1.64 -17.78 4.54
C LEU A 319 2.80 -16.77 4.64
N CYS A 320 2.66 -15.62 3.99
CA CYS A 320 3.61 -14.50 4.07
C CYS A 320 3.39 -13.69 5.36
N ILE A 321 3.36 -14.39 6.49
CA ILE A 321 3.16 -13.84 7.83
C ILE A 321 4.27 -14.39 8.72
N ASP A 322 4.93 -13.51 9.47
CA ASP A 322 5.78 -13.88 10.58
C ASP A 322 5.26 -13.27 11.90
N PHE A 323 5.80 -13.77 13.00
CA PHE A 323 5.43 -13.33 14.34
C PHE A 323 6.63 -12.76 15.08
N ASP A 324 6.71 -11.44 15.21
CA ASP A 324 7.80 -10.74 15.91
C ASP A 324 7.27 -9.72 16.93
N ASP A 325 8.04 -8.71 17.31
CA ASP A 325 7.71 -7.74 18.35
C ASP A 325 6.84 -6.57 17.90
N ARG A 326 6.62 -6.39 16.58
CA ARG A 326 6.01 -5.19 15.99
C ARG A 326 5.12 -5.50 14.80
N TRP A 327 4.32 -4.51 14.39
CA TRP A 327 3.55 -4.56 13.17
C TRP A 327 4.36 -4.04 11.97
N ILE A 328 4.49 -4.87 10.94
CA ILE A 328 5.02 -4.48 9.63
C ILE A 328 4.03 -4.92 8.56
N LEU A 329 3.51 -3.96 7.80
CA LEU A 329 2.78 -4.21 6.56
C LEU A 329 3.79 -4.30 5.41
N GLY A 330 4.26 -5.53 5.17
CA GLY A 330 5.20 -5.85 4.08
C GLY A 330 4.53 -6.12 2.74
N LEU A 331 5.23 -6.79 1.83
CA LEU A 331 4.78 -7.11 0.46
C LEU A 331 3.28 -7.44 0.32
N PRO A 332 2.65 -8.31 1.14
CA PRO A 332 1.23 -8.60 1.00
C PRO A 332 0.31 -7.37 1.02
N ALA A 333 0.65 -6.33 1.80
CA ALA A 333 -0.13 -5.09 1.88
C ALA A 333 0.05 -4.18 0.66
N PHE A 334 1.06 -4.43 -0.18
CA PHE A 334 1.31 -3.67 -1.41
C PHE A 334 0.70 -4.32 -2.66
N VAL A 335 0.46 -5.64 -2.65
CA VAL A 335 -0.11 -6.35 -3.80
C VAL A 335 -1.54 -5.89 -4.08
N GLY A 336 -1.76 -5.31 -5.25
CA GLY A 336 -3.06 -4.76 -5.66
C GLY A 336 -3.35 -3.36 -5.13
N HIS A 337 -2.34 -2.69 -4.55
CA HIS A 337 -2.50 -1.38 -3.92
C HIS A 337 -1.56 -0.34 -4.54
N TYR A 338 -1.92 0.92 -4.31
CA TYR A 338 -1.21 2.13 -4.65
C TYR A 338 -0.93 2.91 -3.37
N TYR A 339 0.34 3.25 -3.13
CA TYR A 339 0.74 4.08 -2.01
C TYR A 339 1.56 5.27 -2.50
N SER A 340 1.25 6.48 -2.01
CA SER A 340 2.05 7.69 -2.20
C SER A 340 2.66 8.09 -0.85
N PHE A 341 3.99 8.17 -0.78
CA PHE A 341 4.74 8.48 0.42
C PHE A 341 5.19 9.94 0.39
N ASP A 342 4.78 10.69 1.41
CA ASP A 342 5.18 12.09 1.64
C ASP A 342 5.73 12.19 3.07
N TRP A 343 7.01 11.85 3.21
CA TRP A 343 7.69 11.84 4.50
C TRP A 343 7.77 13.24 5.13
N ALA A 344 7.93 14.29 4.32
CA ALA A 344 7.99 15.67 4.80
C ALA A 344 6.62 16.15 5.30
N GLY A 345 5.55 15.83 4.55
CA GLY A 345 4.16 16.03 4.94
C GLY A 345 3.66 15.09 6.03
N ALA A 346 4.47 14.10 6.44
CA ALA A 346 4.15 13.09 7.43
C ALA A 346 2.85 12.31 7.13
N ARG A 347 2.68 11.88 5.88
CA ARG A 347 1.48 11.17 5.43
C ARG A 347 1.79 10.10 4.39
N ILE A 348 0.92 9.09 4.34
CA ILE A 348 0.90 8.09 3.27
C ILE A 348 -0.47 8.14 2.61
N GLY A 349 -0.53 8.49 1.33
CA GLY A 349 -1.74 8.34 0.52
C GLY A 349 -1.91 6.87 0.12
N SER A 350 -3.09 6.32 0.25
CA SER A 350 -3.42 4.96 -0.20
C SER A 350 -4.69 5.00 -1.03
N ASN A 351 -4.74 4.25 -2.14
CA ASN A 351 -6.00 4.05 -2.81
C ASN A 351 -6.90 3.23 -1.87
N MET A 352 -8.00 3.85 -1.43
CA MET A 352 -9.05 3.08 -0.78
C MET A 352 -9.59 2.13 -1.85
N LYS A 353 -9.91 0.86 -1.50
CA LYS A 353 -10.59 -0.04 -2.44
C LYS A 353 -11.77 0.72 -3.03
N ASP A 354 -11.74 0.95 -4.34
CA ASP A 354 -12.82 1.62 -5.04
C ASP A 354 -14.11 0.83 -4.77
N PHE A 355 -15.23 1.55 -4.70
CA PHE A 355 -16.54 0.95 -4.60
C PHE A 355 -16.70 -0.17 -5.62
N ARG A 356 -16.13 -0.07 -6.83
CA ARG A 356 -16.22 -1.12 -7.85
C ARG A 356 -15.57 -2.45 -7.45
N ASP A 357 -14.40 -2.43 -6.83
CA ASP A 357 -13.70 -3.65 -6.38
C ASP A 357 -14.37 -4.23 -5.14
N PHE A 358 -14.76 -3.36 -4.21
CA PHE A 358 -15.61 -3.75 -3.08
C PHE A 358 -16.92 -4.38 -3.58
N LEU A 359 -17.55 -3.77 -4.57
CA LEU A 359 -18.81 -4.21 -5.13
C LEU A 359 -18.61 -5.54 -5.86
N GLN A 360 -17.52 -5.73 -6.59
CA GLN A 360 -17.25 -7.02 -7.24
C GLN A 360 -17.07 -8.16 -6.22
N ASP A 361 -16.31 -7.93 -5.16
CA ASP A 361 -16.13 -8.91 -4.07
C ASP A 361 -17.48 -9.17 -3.36
N PHE A 362 -18.21 -8.11 -3.02
CA PHE A 362 -19.54 -8.20 -2.41
C PHE A 362 -20.54 -8.94 -3.30
N LEU A 363 -20.59 -8.62 -4.60
CA LEU A 363 -21.49 -9.25 -5.57
C LEU A 363 -21.13 -10.72 -5.77
N SER A 364 -19.83 -11.06 -5.80
CA SER A 364 -19.35 -12.44 -5.86
C SER A 364 -19.90 -13.25 -4.69
N GLU A 365 -19.63 -12.82 -3.46
CA GLU A 365 -20.08 -13.51 -2.24
C GLU A 365 -21.60 -13.53 -2.10
N ALA A 366 -22.27 -12.41 -2.38
CA ALA A 366 -23.72 -12.29 -2.24
C ALA A 366 -24.49 -13.05 -3.34
N SER A 367 -23.93 -13.19 -4.54
CA SER A 367 -24.52 -14.02 -5.60
C SER A 367 -24.47 -15.52 -5.29
N GLU A 368 -23.42 -15.97 -4.59
CA GLU A 368 -23.32 -17.35 -4.10
C GLU A 368 -24.25 -17.60 -2.90
N ALA A 369 -24.37 -16.64 -2.00
CA ALA A 369 -25.21 -16.75 -0.81
C ALA A 369 -26.71 -16.54 -1.09
N CYS A 370 -27.06 -15.74 -2.10
CA CYS A 370 -28.42 -15.32 -2.42
C CYS A 370 -28.63 -15.21 -3.95
N PRO A 371 -28.70 -16.36 -4.67
CA PRO A 371 -28.78 -16.38 -6.14
C PRO A 371 -30.10 -15.81 -6.70
N GLU A 372 -31.12 -15.60 -5.86
CA GLU A 372 -32.44 -15.09 -6.25
C GLU A 372 -32.56 -13.56 -6.19
N LEU A 373 -31.57 -12.85 -5.65
CA LEU A 373 -31.60 -11.38 -5.55
C LEU A 373 -31.33 -10.71 -6.90
N GLU A 374 -32.10 -9.66 -7.22
CA GLU A 374 -31.85 -8.87 -8.42
C GLU A 374 -30.49 -8.14 -8.35
N PRO A 375 -29.74 -8.06 -9.48
CA PRO A 375 -28.43 -7.39 -9.54
C PRO A 375 -28.44 -5.95 -9.01
N ASN A 376 -29.57 -5.26 -9.17
CA ASN A 376 -29.79 -3.87 -8.76
C ASN A 376 -29.79 -3.73 -7.22
N VAL A 377 -30.38 -4.71 -6.54
CA VAL A 377 -30.49 -4.77 -5.07
C VAL A 377 -29.14 -5.13 -4.46
N LEU A 378 -28.44 -6.08 -5.06
CA LEU A 378 -27.08 -6.46 -4.67
C LEU A 378 -26.11 -5.28 -4.83
N THR A 379 -26.24 -4.52 -5.92
CA THR A 379 -25.43 -3.32 -6.16
C THR A 379 -25.69 -2.23 -5.11
N ALA A 380 -26.94 -2.00 -4.72
CA ALA A 380 -27.31 -1.03 -3.69
C ALA A 380 -26.85 -1.47 -2.29
N ALA A 381 -26.97 -2.76 -1.97
CA ALA A 381 -26.49 -3.32 -0.71
C ALA A 381 -24.96 -3.21 -0.59
N GLY A 382 -24.24 -3.49 -1.67
CA GLY A 382 -22.80 -3.29 -1.73
C GLY A 382 -22.43 -1.81 -1.56
N LEU A 383 -23.16 -0.89 -2.19
CA LEU A 383 -22.88 0.55 -2.05
C LEU A 383 -23.13 1.05 -0.64
N ALA A 384 -24.18 0.57 0.03
CA ALA A 384 -24.44 0.90 1.42
C ALA A 384 -23.37 0.31 2.35
N HIS A 385 -22.96 -0.94 2.14
CA HIS A 385 -21.94 -1.60 2.95
C HIS A 385 -20.56 -0.94 2.79
N TRP A 386 -20.18 -0.59 1.57
CA TRP A 386 -18.98 0.19 1.30
C TRP A 386 -19.05 1.54 2.00
N ALA A 387 -20.14 2.29 1.83
CA ALA A 387 -20.30 3.60 2.46
C ALA A 387 -20.21 3.53 4.00
N PHE A 388 -20.78 2.50 4.64
CA PHE A 388 -20.59 2.26 6.08
C PHE A 388 -19.13 1.95 6.44
N ALA A 389 -18.46 1.10 5.66
CA ALA A 389 -17.04 0.78 5.88
C ALA A 389 -16.12 2.01 5.71
N GLN A 390 -16.57 3.03 4.97
CA GLN A 390 -15.87 4.30 4.78
C GLN A 390 -16.32 5.41 5.76
N GLY A 391 -17.19 5.12 6.74
CA GLY A 391 -17.73 6.14 7.67
C GLY A 391 -18.61 7.20 7.00
N LEU A 392 -19.15 6.91 5.80
CA LEU A 392 -20.02 7.78 5.02
C LEU A 392 -21.49 7.48 5.34
N ASP A 393 -21.88 7.59 6.61
CA ASP A 393 -23.21 7.20 7.10
C ASP A 393 -24.36 7.90 6.35
N GLU A 394 -24.17 9.17 5.96
CA GLU A 394 -25.16 9.91 5.17
C GLU A 394 -25.33 9.36 3.74
N VAL A 395 -24.28 8.78 3.15
CA VAL A 395 -24.32 8.17 1.81
C VAL A 395 -24.96 6.79 1.91
N ALA A 396 -24.59 6.00 2.91
CA ALA A 396 -25.18 4.69 3.18
C ALA A 396 -26.70 4.79 3.41
N ALA A 397 -27.13 5.77 4.22
CA ALA A 397 -28.55 6.04 4.50
C ALA A 397 -29.35 6.51 3.28
N ARG A 398 -28.70 7.14 2.27
CA ARG A 398 -29.36 7.54 1.01
C ARG A 398 -29.52 6.39 0.03
N VAL A 399 -28.67 5.37 0.13
CA VAL A 399 -28.64 4.21 -0.78
C VAL A 399 -29.65 3.15 -0.33
N ILE A 400 -29.88 3.01 0.97
CA ILE A 400 -30.92 2.14 1.53
C ILE A 400 -32.29 2.79 1.27
N ARG A 401 -32.98 2.38 0.19
CA ARG A 401 -34.40 2.69 0.03
C ARG A 401 -35.24 1.89 1.05
N PRO A 402 -36.40 2.39 1.51
CA PRO A 402 -37.26 1.69 2.47
C PRO A 402 -37.92 0.40 1.95
N GLU A 403 -37.56 -0.09 0.76
CA GLU A 403 -38.27 -1.18 0.06
C GLU A 403 -37.42 -2.46 -0.06
N VAL A 404 -36.27 -2.55 0.63
CA VAL A 404 -35.48 -3.80 0.68
C VAL A 404 -36.12 -4.73 1.72
N GLU A 405 -37.05 -5.58 1.29
CA GLU A 405 -37.51 -6.71 2.09
C GLU A 405 -36.37 -7.73 2.20
N PHE A 406 -35.81 -7.88 3.40
CA PHE A 406 -34.81 -8.90 3.73
C PHE A 406 -35.45 -10.29 3.82
N GLY A 407 -36.04 -10.78 2.73
CA GLY A 407 -36.80 -12.04 2.69
C GLY A 407 -35.99 -13.33 2.92
N CYS A 408 -34.65 -13.25 2.95
CA CYS A 408 -33.77 -14.42 3.01
C CYS A 408 -32.88 -14.51 4.27
N LEU A 409 -32.96 -13.52 5.19
CA LEU A 409 -32.24 -13.59 6.46
C LEU A 409 -33.09 -14.32 7.50
N ARG A 410 -32.51 -15.28 8.23
CA ARG A 410 -33.20 -15.96 9.34
C ARG A 410 -33.61 -14.94 10.41
N ASP A 411 -34.77 -15.14 11.07
CA ASP A 411 -35.38 -14.21 12.04
C ASP A 411 -34.40 -13.70 13.13
N ASN A 412 -33.41 -14.52 13.49
CA ASN A 412 -32.39 -14.18 14.48
C ASN A 412 -31.31 -13.18 14.00
N GLN A 413 -31.23 -12.89 12.70
CA GLN A 413 -30.36 -11.88 12.11
C GLN A 413 -31.12 -10.63 11.64
N VAL A 414 -32.44 -10.75 11.46
CA VAL A 414 -33.33 -9.65 11.04
C VAL A 414 -33.68 -8.74 12.21
N ALA A 415 -34.00 -9.31 13.38
CA ALA A 415 -34.44 -8.53 14.54
C ALA A 415 -33.41 -7.47 15.00
N PRO A 416 -32.10 -7.75 15.11
CA PRO A 416 -31.12 -6.74 15.52
C PRO A 416 -30.96 -5.59 14.51
N LEU A 417 -31.09 -5.88 13.20
CA LEU A 417 -31.01 -4.88 12.14
C LEU A 417 -32.29 -4.03 12.06
N GLN A 418 -33.47 -4.65 12.22
CA GLN A 418 -34.74 -3.93 12.29
C GLN A 418 -34.84 -3.04 13.54
N ASP A 419 -34.36 -3.52 14.69
CA ASP A 419 -34.32 -2.73 15.92
C ASP A 419 -33.38 -1.53 15.79
N LYS A 420 -32.22 -1.71 15.14
CA LYS A 420 -31.26 -0.64 14.88
C LYS A 420 -31.77 0.37 13.85
N ILE A 421 -32.48 -0.08 12.81
CA ILE A 421 -33.19 0.82 11.86
C ILE A 421 -34.28 1.61 12.57
N LYS A 422 -35.03 0.98 13.49
CA LYS A 422 -36.09 1.62 14.28
C LYS A 422 -35.55 2.63 15.29
N GLU A 423 -34.36 2.35 15.86
CA GLU A 423 -33.61 3.26 16.74
C GLU A 423 -33.07 4.49 15.98
N LEU A 424 -32.58 4.30 14.75
CA LEU A 424 -31.98 5.36 13.94
C LEU A 424 -33.02 6.24 13.21
N LYS A 425 -34.24 5.75 13.00
CA LYS A 425 -35.29 6.45 12.25
C LYS A 425 -35.61 7.88 12.77
N PRO A 426 -35.77 8.13 14.08
CA PRO A 426 -36.04 9.48 14.59
C PRO A 426 -34.84 10.43 14.42
N GLN A 427 -33.62 9.89 14.44
CA GLN A 427 -32.39 10.68 14.24
C GLN A 427 -32.25 11.10 12.77
N ILE A 428 -32.61 10.20 11.84
CA ILE A 428 -32.67 10.49 10.40
C ILE A 428 -33.74 11.56 10.12
N GLU A 429 -34.92 11.48 10.74
CA GLU A 429 -35.99 12.47 10.58
C GLU A 429 -35.57 13.86 11.11
N GLN A 430 -34.88 13.95 12.26
CA GLN A 430 -34.31 15.21 12.76
C GLN A 430 -33.24 15.81 11.85
N LEU A 431 -32.37 14.97 11.26
CA LEU A 431 -31.35 15.42 10.32
C LEU A 431 -31.96 15.92 9.00
N GLN A 432 -33.08 15.33 8.57
CA GLN A 432 -33.84 15.77 7.39
C GLN A 432 -34.52 17.13 7.63
N GLU A 433 -35.08 17.37 8.82
CA GLU A 433 -35.63 18.69 9.19
C GLU A 433 -34.53 19.76 9.22
N LYS A 434 -33.40 19.49 9.89
CA LYS A 434 -32.25 20.43 9.91
C LYS A 434 -31.72 20.74 8.52
N ARG A 435 -31.65 19.75 7.63
CA ARG A 435 -31.25 19.93 6.22
C ARG A 435 -32.23 20.80 5.45
N ASN A 436 -33.54 20.60 5.64
CA ASN A 436 -34.56 21.40 4.96
C ASN A 436 -34.51 22.86 5.45
N ASP A 437 -34.24 23.08 6.72
CA ASP A 437 -34.06 24.41 7.32
C ASP A 437 -32.79 25.11 6.79
N LEU A 438 -31.69 24.37 6.68
CA LEU A 438 -30.44 24.87 6.05
C LEU A 438 -30.64 25.24 4.58
N ARG A 439 -31.41 24.42 3.83
CA ARG A 439 -31.70 24.64 2.42
C ARG A 439 -32.57 25.88 2.21
N LEU A 440 -33.61 26.07 3.03
CA LEU A 440 -34.42 27.29 3.04
C LEU A 440 -33.57 28.53 3.36
N THR A 441 -32.59 28.39 4.27
CA THR A 441 -31.66 29.47 4.62
C THR A 441 -30.70 29.81 3.47
N LEU A 442 -30.22 28.81 2.74
CA LEU A 442 -29.37 28.98 1.55
C LEU A 442 -30.13 29.57 0.36
N ASP A 443 -31.38 29.14 0.13
CA ASP A 443 -32.23 29.68 -0.92
C ASP A 443 -32.62 31.15 -0.65
N ALA A 444 -32.87 31.51 0.62
CA ALA A 444 -33.08 32.89 1.04
C ALA A 444 -31.83 33.78 0.85
N ARG A 445 -30.62 33.24 1.14
CA ARG A 445 -29.34 33.93 0.88
C ARG A 445 -29.09 34.12 -0.61
N ASN A 446 -29.39 33.11 -1.43
CA ASN A 446 -29.20 33.18 -2.88
C ASN A 446 -30.18 34.16 -3.55
N MET A 447 -31.42 34.27 -3.05
CA MET A 447 -32.35 35.32 -3.47
C MET A 447 -31.87 36.73 -3.10
N SER A 448 -31.29 36.91 -1.91
CA SER A 448 -30.71 38.18 -1.47
C SER A 448 -29.51 38.61 -2.33
N LEU A 449 -28.64 37.67 -2.69
CA LEU A 449 -27.49 37.91 -3.58
C LEU A 449 -27.91 38.27 -5.00
N LYS A 450 -28.97 37.66 -5.53
CA LYS A 450 -29.53 37.97 -6.86
C LYS A 450 -30.13 39.38 -6.91
N HIS A 451 -30.77 39.81 -5.82
CA HIS A 451 -31.31 41.17 -5.71
C HIS A 451 -30.23 42.26 -5.56
N TYR A 452 -29.03 41.89 -5.09
CA TYR A 452 -27.86 42.77 -5.02
C TYR A 452 -27.07 42.85 -6.34
N SER A 453 -27.16 41.83 -7.22
CA SER A 453 -26.51 41.86 -8.54
C SER A 453 -27.35 42.55 -9.62
N GLU A 454 -28.63 42.81 -9.36
CA GLU A 454 -29.58 43.46 -10.29
C GLU A 454 -29.84 44.96 -9.97
N ARG A 455 -29.16 45.53 -8.96
CA ARG A 455 -29.07 46.98 -8.69
C ARG A 455 -27.65 47.46 -8.94
#